data_AF-W4PLH5-F1
#
_entry.id   AF-W4PLH5-F1
#
_cell.length_a   1.000
_cell.length_b   1.000
_cell.length_c   1.000
_cell.angle_alpha   90.00
_cell.angle_beta   90.00
_cell.angle_gamma   90.00
#
_symmetry.space_group_name_H-M   'P 1'
#
loop_
_entity.id
_entity.type
_entity.pdbx_description
1 polymer ?
#
loop_
_entity_poly.entity_id
_entity_poly.type
_entity_poly.pdbx_seq_one_letter_code
_entity_poly.pdbx_strand_id
1 'polypeptide(L)'
;MNNQQEDIYAIAYQAGRSIYPKEVEMDSLTRNRQRDVYNLYYAAGRKYIDSNPRTFGKVVYRPVDRRENYVKRCVGLPGDTLEIVDGQVMINGKATVNPENLQFNYFVQTTGPYIPENMFRDLGISNDDRILIQNGGWDGELIAMGLDSRDSSGRLNPVYRLPLTKKMYDTLAGNKKLVGKIVKETDSYDRKVYPLNLHNRWERNNYGPIWIPSKGATITLTDDNLPMYERCITAYEGNKLEVKADGFYINGEKTDSYTFRMDYYWMMGDNRDNSLDSRYWGFVPEDHVVGKPIVVWLSLDKDRGWFDGRIRWKRLFKWVH
;
A
#
# COMPACT_ATOMS: atom_id res chain seq x y z
N MET A 1 15.51 -12.10 -3.15
CA MET A 1 14.70 -10.88 -3.38
C MET A 1 15.32 -9.73 -2.61
N ASN A 2 15.85 -8.71 -3.29
CA ASN A 2 16.24 -7.43 -2.67
C ASN A 2 15.06 -6.45 -2.58
N ASN A 3 13.88 -6.82 -3.11
CA ASN A 3 12.58 -6.23 -2.82
C ASN A 3 11.76 -7.25 -2.00
N GLN A 4 12.15 -7.46 -0.74
CA GLN A 4 11.54 -8.48 0.14
C GLN A 4 10.10 -8.16 0.58
N GLN A 5 9.61 -6.94 0.33
CA GLN A 5 8.31 -6.47 0.83
C GLN A 5 7.17 -6.57 -0.20
N GLU A 6 7.48 -6.84 -1.48
CA GLU A 6 6.47 -6.91 -2.54
C GLU A 6 5.95 -8.33 -2.74
N ASP A 7 4.63 -8.43 -2.90
CA ASP A 7 3.97 -9.70 -3.17
C ASP A 7 4.32 -10.24 -4.56
N ILE A 8 4.56 -11.55 -4.66
CA ILE A 8 4.99 -12.22 -5.89
C ILE A 8 4.00 -12.03 -7.05
N TYR A 9 2.70 -11.85 -6.74
CA TYR A 9 1.67 -11.53 -7.72
C TYR A 9 1.94 -10.19 -8.42
N ALA A 10 2.29 -9.15 -7.64
CA ALA A 10 2.61 -7.83 -8.16
C ALA A 10 3.92 -7.84 -8.95
N ILE A 11 4.97 -8.47 -8.40
CA ILE A 11 6.28 -8.55 -9.05
C ILE A 11 6.15 -9.27 -10.40
N ALA A 12 5.48 -10.43 -10.45
CA ALA A 12 5.30 -11.18 -11.67
C ALA A 12 4.43 -10.42 -12.69
N TYR A 13 3.30 -9.83 -12.25
CA TYR A 13 2.47 -9.04 -13.16
C TYR A 13 3.25 -7.87 -13.77
N GLN A 14 3.99 -7.10 -12.97
CA GLN A 14 4.78 -5.97 -13.45
C GLN A 14 5.93 -6.40 -14.37
N ALA A 15 6.66 -7.45 -14.01
CA ALA A 15 7.73 -7.99 -14.85
C ALA A 15 7.18 -8.44 -16.22
N GLY A 16 6.05 -9.14 -16.22
CA GLY A 16 5.38 -9.55 -17.45
C GLY A 16 4.89 -8.38 -18.30
N ARG A 17 4.28 -7.37 -17.67
CA ARG A 17 3.85 -6.15 -18.37
C ARG A 17 5.03 -5.41 -19.00
N SER A 18 6.17 -5.31 -18.30
CA SER A 18 7.35 -4.58 -18.79
C SER A 18 8.02 -5.22 -20.02
N ILE A 19 7.88 -6.54 -20.20
CA ILE A 19 8.43 -7.26 -21.35
C ILE A 19 7.41 -7.47 -22.46
N TYR A 20 6.16 -7.05 -22.24
CA TYR A 20 5.11 -7.16 -23.24
C TYR A 20 5.15 -5.94 -24.17
N PRO A 21 5.27 -6.12 -25.50
CA PRO A 21 5.63 -5.04 -26.41
C PRO A 21 4.49 -4.07 -26.76
N LYS A 22 3.24 -4.41 -26.43
CA LYS A 22 2.06 -3.62 -26.80
C LYS A 22 1.28 -3.22 -25.56
N GLU A 23 1.03 -1.94 -25.40
CA GLU A 23 0.09 -1.47 -24.38
C GLU A 23 -1.33 -1.98 -24.70
N VAL A 24 -2.06 -2.33 -23.64
CA VAL A 24 -3.41 -2.87 -23.75
C VAL A 24 -4.37 -1.92 -23.02
N GLU A 25 -5.32 -1.38 -23.77
CA GLU A 25 -6.37 -0.48 -23.29
C GLU A 25 -7.42 -1.24 -22.47
N MET A 26 -7.15 -1.39 -21.17
CA MET A 26 -7.96 -2.19 -20.24
C MET A 26 -9.42 -1.71 -20.12
N ASP A 27 -9.66 -0.41 -20.26
CA ASP A 27 -10.99 0.22 -20.19
C ASP A 27 -11.95 -0.29 -21.31
N SER A 28 -11.41 -0.74 -22.44
CA SER A 28 -12.19 -1.25 -23.58
C SER A 28 -12.58 -2.72 -23.46
N LEU A 29 -12.04 -3.42 -22.46
CA LEU A 29 -12.12 -4.88 -22.32
C LEU A 29 -13.24 -5.30 -21.37
N THR A 30 -13.91 -6.40 -21.69
CA THR A 30 -14.79 -7.10 -20.73
C THR A 30 -13.97 -7.67 -19.56
N ARG A 31 -14.60 -7.99 -18.43
CA ARG A 31 -13.93 -8.57 -17.26
C ARG A 31 -13.11 -9.82 -17.57
N ASN A 32 -13.67 -10.72 -18.38
CA ASN A 32 -12.96 -11.92 -18.81
C ASN A 32 -11.73 -11.59 -19.66
N ARG A 33 -11.81 -10.59 -20.53
CA ARG A 33 -10.66 -10.11 -21.30
C ARG A 33 -9.61 -9.41 -20.43
N GLN A 34 -10.02 -8.64 -19.42
CA GLN A 34 -9.10 -8.06 -18.44
C GLN A 34 -8.34 -9.15 -17.69
N ARG A 35 -9.04 -10.23 -17.29
CA ARG A 35 -8.44 -11.41 -16.66
C ARG A 35 -7.47 -12.14 -17.60
N ASP A 36 -7.82 -12.32 -18.88
CA ASP A 36 -6.93 -12.92 -19.88
C ASP A 36 -5.60 -12.13 -19.98
N VAL A 37 -5.67 -10.81 -20.03
CA VAL A 37 -4.50 -9.93 -20.06
C VAL A 37 -3.66 -10.06 -18.79
N TYR A 38 -4.31 -10.09 -17.61
CA TYR A 38 -3.62 -10.34 -16.36
C TYR A 38 -2.89 -11.69 -16.38
N ASN A 39 -3.56 -12.77 -16.79
CA ASN A 39 -2.99 -14.12 -16.85
C ASN A 39 -1.78 -14.17 -17.79
N LEU A 40 -1.88 -13.49 -18.94
CA LEU A 40 -0.79 -13.36 -19.91
C LEU A 40 0.44 -12.70 -19.28
N TYR A 41 0.26 -11.53 -18.64
CA TYR A 41 1.36 -10.82 -17.99
C TYR A 41 1.92 -11.61 -16.82
N TYR A 42 1.07 -12.12 -15.94
CA TYR A 42 1.50 -12.90 -14.78
C TYR A 42 2.31 -14.13 -15.20
N ALA A 43 1.85 -14.91 -16.19
CA ALA A 43 2.56 -16.09 -16.68
C ALA A 43 3.91 -15.74 -17.32
N ALA A 44 3.96 -14.69 -18.16
CA ALA A 44 5.18 -14.21 -18.77
C ALA A 44 6.20 -13.74 -17.73
N GLY A 45 5.74 -12.97 -16.74
CA GLY A 45 6.58 -12.46 -15.66
C GLY A 45 7.05 -13.56 -14.71
N ARG A 46 6.23 -14.55 -14.39
CA ARG A 46 6.64 -15.76 -13.66
C ARG A 46 7.78 -16.48 -14.37
N LYS A 47 7.63 -16.74 -15.67
CA LYS A 47 8.68 -17.35 -16.50
C LYS A 47 9.96 -16.52 -16.50
N TYR A 48 9.84 -15.19 -16.60
CA TYR A 48 10.97 -14.27 -16.55
C TYR A 48 11.68 -14.32 -15.19
N ILE A 49 10.96 -14.25 -14.08
CA ILE A 49 11.51 -14.35 -12.72
C ILE A 49 12.26 -15.67 -12.54
N ASP A 50 11.63 -16.79 -12.89
CA ASP A 50 12.19 -18.12 -12.72
C ASP A 50 13.45 -18.33 -13.60
N SER A 51 13.54 -17.66 -14.75
CA SER A 51 14.71 -17.68 -15.64
C SER A 51 15.83 -16.73 -15.21
N ASN A 52 15.59 -15.82 -14.26
CA ASN A 52 16.54 -14.80 -13.81
C ASN A 52 16.84 -14.88 -12.30
N PRO A 53 17.29 -16.03 -11.78
CA PRO A 53 17.48 -16.24 -10.35
C PRO A 53 18.58 -15.36 -9.74
N ARG A 54 19.51 -14.81 -10.53
CA ARG A 54 20.52 -13.84 -10.07
C ARG A 54 19.89 -12.50 -9.69
N THR A 55 18.83 -12.10 -10.38
CA THR A 55 18.14 -10.82 -10.18
C THR A 55 17.09 -10.93 -9.07
N PHE A 56 16.28 -11.99 -9.13
CA PHE A 56 15.12 -12.12 -8.24
C PHE A 56 15.39 -13.01 -7.00
N GLY A 57 16.43 -13.84 -7.06
CA GLY A 57 16.60 -14.98 -6.17
C GLY A 57 15.80 -16.19 -6.66
N LYS A 58 15.99 -17.36 -6.03
CA LYS A 58 15.10 -18.51 -6.25
C LYS A 58 13.78 -18.26 -5.52
N VAL A 59 12.65 -18.46 -6.19
CA VAL A 59 11.33 -18.51 -5.54
C VAL A 59 11.27 -19.81 -4.74
N VAL A 60 11.72 -19.75 -3.49
CA VAL A 60 11.63 -20.88 -2.55
C VAL A 60 10.39 -20.66 -1.69
N TYR A 61 9.51 -21.65 -1.63
CA TYR A 61 8.49 -21.73 -0.58
C TYR A 61 9.22 -21.59 0.76
N ARG A 62 9.07 -20.45 1.45
CA ARG A 62 9.74 -20.24 2.72
C ARG A 62 8.98 -21.03 3.80
N PRO A 63 9.66 -21.89 4.56
CA PRO A 63 9.04 -22.58 5.69
C PRO A 63 8.50 -21.56 6.71
N VAL A 64 7.48 -21.98 7.46
CA VAL A 64 6.66 -21.12 8.34
C VAL A 64 7.51 -20.33 9.36
N ASP A 65 8.65 -20.88 9.76
CA ASP A 65 9.62 -20.35 10.73
C ASP A 65 10.45 -19.16 10.23
N ARG A 66 10.48 -18.89 8.91
CA ARG A 66 11.18 -17.75 8.30
C ARG A 66 10.26 -16.69 7.71
N ARG A 67 9.00 -16.68 8.15
CA ARG A 67 8.02 -15.65 7.75
C ARG A 67 8.41 -14.31 8.38
N GLU A 68 8.38 -13.26 7.58
CA GLU A 68 8.55 -11.89 8.06
C GLU A 68 7.26 -11.48 8.79
N ASN A 69 7.40 -10.96 10.01
CA ASN A 69 6.27 -10.49 10.79
C ASN A 69 6.06 -9.00 10.53
N TYR A 70 4.87 -8.65 10.06
CA TYR A 70 4.46 -7.27 9.86
C TYR A 70 3.55 -6.83 11.00
N VAL A 71 3.80 -5.63 11.54
CA VAL A 71 2.85 -4.98 12.46
C VAL A 71 2.02 -4.01 11.65
N LYS A 72 0.72 -4.28 11.57
CA LYS A 72 -0.28 -3.45 10.88
C LYS A 72 -1.49 -3.26 11.78
N ARG A 73 -2.26 -2.21 11.51
CA ARG A 73 -3.54 -1.95 12.16
C ARG A 73 -4.62 -2.71 11.43
N CYS A 74 -5.41 -3.50 12.17
CA CYS A 74 -6.66 -4.04 11.66
C CYS A 74 -7.66 -2.89 11.53
N VAL A 75 -8.05 -2.57 10.31
CA VAL A 75 -9.00 -1.48 10.01
C VAL A 75 -10.38 -1.98 9.60
N GLY A 76 -10.50 -3.24 9.18
CA GLY A 76 -11.77 -3.87 8.84
C GLY A 76 -11.81 -5.32 9.31
N LEU A 77 -12.95 -5.74 9.84
CA LEU A 77 -13.20 -7.05 10.43
C LEU A 77 -14.00 -7.96 9.46
N PRO A 78 -14.08 -9.27 9.75
CA PRO A 78 -14.90 -10.18 8.98
C PRO A 78 -16.35 -9.69 8.90
N GLY A 79 -16.90 -9.63 7.67
CA GLY A 79 -18.26 -9.18 7.39
C GLY A 79 -18.40 -7.67 7.15
N ASP A 80 -17.39 -6.85 7.43
CA ASP A 80 -17.41 -5.42 7.14
C ASP A 80 -17.30 -5.13 5.64
N THR A 81 -17.90 -4.03 5.19
CA THR A 81 -17.60 -3.42 3.90
C THR A 81 -16.67 -2.23 4.10
N LEU A 82 -15.48 -2.30 3.50
CA LEU A 82 -14.47 -1.26 3.54
C LEU A 82 -14.50 -0.41 2.28
N GLU A 83 -14.38 0.90 2.47
CA GLU A 83 -14.19 1.88 1.40
C GLU A 83 -13.16 2.92 1.87
N ILE A 84 -12.38 3.48 0.96
CA ILE A 84 -11.45 4.58 1.23
C ILE A 84 -11.83 5.73 0.31
N VAL A 85 -12.08 6.91 0.89
CA VAL A 85 -12.43 8.14 0.18
C VAL A 85 -11.45 9.23 0.60
N ASP A 86 -10.63 9.73 -0.33
CA ASP A 86 -9.53 10.67 -0.06
C ASP A 86 -8.65 10.28 1.17
N GLY A 87 -8.33 8.99 1.26
CA GLY A 87 -7.51 8.41 2.33
C GLY A 87 -8.24 8.20 3.66
N GLN A 88 -9.49 8.61 3.79
CA GLN A 88 -10.35 8.31 4.94
C GLN A 88 -10.93 6.91 4.81
N VAL A 89 -10.70 6.06 5.81
CA VAL A 89 -11.28 4.71 5.86
C VAL A 89 -12.72 4.79 6.36
N MET A 90 -13.62 4.19 5.59
CA MET A 90 -15.04 4.01 5.85
C MET A 90 -15.31 2.52 6.08
N ILE A 91 -16.06 2.19 7.13
CA ILE A 91 -16.54 0.83 7.42
C ILE A 91 -18.06 0.86 7.45
N ASN A 92 -18.70 0.03 6.63
CA ASN A 92 -20.16 -0.04 6.49
C ASN A 92 -20.79 1.34 6.25
N GLY A 93 -20.14 2.15 5.41
CA GLY A 93 -20.55 3.52 5.07
C GLY A 93 -20.25 4.58 6.13
N LYS A 94 -19.55 4.26 7.22
CA LYS A 94 -19.24 5.19 8.31
C LYS A 94 -17.75 5.45 8.44
N ALA A 95 -17.37 6.73 8.60
CA ALA A 95 -15.98 7.11 8.79
C ALA A 95 -15.42 6.56 10.10
N THR A 96 -14.24 5.94 10.01
CA THR A 96 -13.49 5.46 11.18
C THR A 96 -12.66 6.57 11.81
N VAL A 97 -12.37 6.45 13.10
CA VAL A 97 -11.48 7.38 13.80
C VAL A 97 -10.04 7.17 13.33
N ASN A 98 -9.43 8.21 12.79
CA ASN A 98 -8.04 8.16 12.38
C ASN A 98 -7.10 8.07 13.60
N PRO A 99 -6.09 7.19 13.56
CA PRO A 99 -5.05 7.15 14.59
C PRO A 99 -4.32 8.49 14.73
N GLU A 100 -3.93 8.85 15.96
CA GLU A 100 -3.21 10.11 16.23
C GLU A 100 -1.95 10.27 15.36
N ASN A 101 -1.23 9.16 15.15
CA ASN A 101 0.03 9.13 14.40
C ASN A 101 -0.15 8.65 12.96
N LEU A 102 -1.35 8.75 12.40
CA LEU A 102 -1.61 8.48 10.98
C LEU A 102 -0.81 9.47 10.12
N GLN A 103 -0.03 8.96 9.16
CA GLN A 103 0.78 9.77 8.25
C GLN A 103 0.36 9.56 6.79
N PHE A 104 0.36 10.65 6.04
CA PHE A 104 0.31 10.70 4.58
C PHE A 104 1.54 11.46 4.06
N ASN A 105 1.90 11.25 2.81
CA ASN A 105 2.97 11.98 2.16
C ASN A 105 2.46 13.33 1.66
N TYR A 106 3.30 14.35 1.85
CA TYR A 106 3.05 15.71 1.39
C TYR A 106 4.29 16.27 0.73
N PHE A 107 4.09 17.06 -0.31
CA PHE A 107 5.08 17.97 -0.85
C PHE A 107 5.00 19.31 -0.09
N VAL A 108 6.12 19.71 0.52
CA VAL A 108 6.27 20.90 1.35
C VAL A 108 7.25 21.85 0.67
N GLN A 109 6.75 22.90 0.04
CA GLN A 109 7.57 23.96 -0.55
C GLN A 109 7.88 25.04 0.48
N THR A 110 9.17 25.32 0.63
CA THR A 110 9.68 26.38 1.52
C THR A 110 9.58 27.76 0.86
N THR A 111 9.79 28.82 1.64
CA THR A 111 9.87 30.21 1.17
C THR A 111 11.25 30.58 0.60
N GLY A 112 12.17 29.62 0.50
CA GLY A 112 13.55 29.80 0.06
C GLY A 112 14.55 29.07 0.96
N PRO A 113 14.59 29.33 2.28
CA PRO A 113 15.46 28.61 3.20
C PRO A 113 15.09 27.12 3.32
N TYR A 114 16.10 26.27 3.46
CA TYR A 114 15.89 24.86 3.81
C TYR A 114 15.25 24.71 5.20
N ILE A 115 14.47 23.64 5.40
CA ILE A 115 13.98 23.27 6.72
C ILE A 115 15.18 22.89 7.60
N PRO A 116 15.40 23.55 8.75
CA PRO A 116 16.51 23.23 9.64
C PRO A 116 16.45 21.80 10.20
N GLU A 117 17.61 21.16 10.37
CA GLU A 117 17.72 19.77 10.86
C GLU A 117 17.03 19.57 12.22
N ASN A 118 17.16 20.54 13.13
CA ASN A 118 16.50 20.48 14.43
C ASN A 118 14.97 20.45 14.33
N MET A 119 14.38 21.05 13.30
CA MET A 119 12.94 21.01 13.08
C MET A 119 12.48 19.59 12.70
N PHE A 120 13.19 18.90 11.80
CA PHE A 120 12.90 17.49 11.50
C PHE A 120 12.99 16.62 12.75
N ARG A 121 14.03 16.84 13.55
CA ARG A 121 14.25 16.14 14.82
C ARG A 121 13.13 16.38 15.82
N ASP A 122 12.67 17.61 15.97
CA ASP A 122 11.62 17.99 16.91
C ASP A 122 10.24 17.47 16.47
N LEU A 123 10.02 17.40 15.15
CA LEU A 123 8.86 16.74 14.55
C LEU A 123 8.96 15.21 14.60
N GLY A 124 10.15 14.65 14.77
CA GLY A 124 10.39 13.20 14.79
C GLY A 124 10.36 12.56 13.40
N ILE A 125 10.66 13.33 12.34
CA ILE A 125 10.77 12.85 10.96
C ILE A 125 12.18 12.32 10.74
N SER A 126 12.32 11.06 10.34
CA SER A 126 13.63 10.42 10.18
C SER A 126 14.33 10.84 8.88
N ASN A 127 15.65 10.69 8.82
CA ASN A 127 16.43 11.02 7.63
C ASN A 127 16.06 10.16 6.42
N ASP A 128 15.71 8.90 6.64
CA ASP A 128 15.35 7.98 5.57
C ASP A 128 13.92 8.23 5.04
N ASP A 129 13.09 8.95 5.80
CA ASP A 129 11.70 9.24 5.45
C ASP A 129 11.54 10.56 4.68
N ARG A 130 12.58 11.41 4.65
CA ARG A 130 12.54 12.73 4.00
C ARG A 130 13.24 12.69 2.66
N ILE A 131 12.58 13.22 1.63
CA ILE A 131 13.17 13.36 0.29
C ILE A 131 13.17 14.84 -0.06
N LEU A 132 14.35 15.41 -0.28
CA LEU A 132 14.49 16.75 -0.86
C LEU A 132 14.49 16.62 -2.38
N ILE A 133 13.49 17.20 -3.04
CA ILE A 133 13.37 17.18 -4.49
C ILE A 133 14.29 18.26 -5.04
N GLN A 134 15.38 17.85 -5.66
CA GLN A 134 16.35 18.74 -6.30
C GLN A 134 16.35 18.50 -7.81
N ASN A 135 16.46 19.59 -8.58
CA ASN A 135 16.75 19.65 -10.02
C ASN A 135 15.69 19.06 -10.98
N GLY A 136 15.00 19.95 -11.71
CA GLY A 136 14.67 19.89 -13.14
C GLY A 136 13.68 18.82 -13.65
N GLY A 137 13.83 17.57 -13.21
CA GLY A 137 13.01 16.45 -13.69
C GLY A 137 11.60 16.42 -13.09
N TRP A 138 11.35 17.17 -12.02
CA TRP A 138 10.06 17.24 -11.32
C TRP A 138 9.42 18.63 -11.42
N ASP A 139 10.07 19.60 -12.06
CA ASP A 139 9.64 21.00 -12.06
C ASP A 139 8.24 21.14 -12.67
N GLY A 140 7.94 20.41 -13.74
CA GLY A 140 6.63 20.42 -14.40
C GLY A 140 5.52 19.92 -13.47
N GLU A 141 5.72 18.79 -12.80
CA GLU A 141 4.78 18.18 -11.87
C GLU A 141 4.58 19.07 -10.64
N LEU A 142 5.65 19.62 -10.09
CA LEU A 142 5.59 20.55 -8.96
C LEU A 142 4.79 21.80 -9.33
N ILE A 143 5.04 22.39 -10.51
CA ILE A 143 4.29 23.55 -11.01
C ILE A 143 2.82 23.19 -11.25
N ALA A 144 2.51 22.02 -11.78
CA ALA A 144 1.13 21.55 -11.98
C ALA A 144 0.36 21.40 -10.65
N MET A 145 1.06 21.04 -9.57
CA MET A 145 0.53 21.05 -8.20
C MET A 145 0.48 22.47 -7.57
N GLY A 146 0.95 23.48 -8.31
CA GLY A 146 1.07 24.88 -7.90
C GLY A 146 2.13 25.10 -6.83
N LEU A 147 3.19 24.30 -6.82
CA LEU A 147 4.42 24.48 -6.02
C LEU A 147 5.45 25.25 -6.88
N ASP A 148 5.10 26.47 -7.29
CA ASP A 148 5.79 27.26 -8.29
C ASP A 148 6.59 28.45 -7.73
N SER A 149 6.69 28.56 -6.40
CA SER A 149 7.46 29.62 -5.74
C SER A 149 8.95 29.51 -6.07
N ARG A 150 9.58 30.65 -6.40
CA ARG A 150 10.97 30.72 -6.88
C ARG A 150 11.86 31.61 -6.02
N ASP A 151 13.15 31.32 -6.04
CA ASP A 151 14.20 32.15 -5.48
C ASP A 151 14.53 33.35 -6.39
N SER A 152 15.42 34.23 -5.95
CA SER A 152 15.83 35.41 -6.71
C SER A 152 16.58 35.09 -8.01
N SER A 153 17.06 33.86 -8.19
CA SER A 153 17.68 33.36 -9.42
C SER A 153 16.68 32.68 -10.36
N GLY A 154 15.40 32.68 -10.02
CA GLY A 154 14.34 32.05 -10.82
C GLY A 154 14.26 30.53 -10.67
N ARG A 155 15.01 29.91 -9.75
CA ARG A 155 14.92 28.46 -9.47
C ARG A 155 13.78 28.20 -8.49
N LEU A 156 13.13 27.03 -8.58
CA LEU A 156 12.09 26.66 -7.61
C LEU A 156 12.67 26.62 -6.19
N ASN A 157 11.91 27.15 -5.23
CA ASN A 157 12.25 27.04 -3.82
C ASN A 157 12.25 25.57 -3.38
N PRO A 158 13.07 25.18 -2.39
CA PRO A 158 13.20 23.79 -1.95
C PRO A 158 11.84 23.14 -1.65
N VAL A 159 11.62 21.96 -2.22
CA VAL A 159 10.43 21.13 -1.97
C VAL A 159 10.84 19.81 -1.32
N TYR A 160 10.23 19.50 -0.19
CA TYR A 160 10.42 18.23 0.52
C TYR A 160 9.20 17.34 0.33
N ARG A 161 9.40 16.06 0.03
CA ARG A 161 8.38 15.02 0.20
C ARG A 161 8.56 14.39 1.58
N LEU A 162 7.55 14.53 2.44
CA LEU A 162 7.59 14.15 3.86
C LEU A 162 6.33 13.36 4.26
N PRO A 163 6.45 12.27 5.04
CA PRO A 163 5.32 11.66 5.72
C PRO A 163 4.94 12.48 6.96
N LEU A 164 3.78 13.13 6.92
CA LEU A 164 3.31 14.02 7.98
C LEU A 164 2.10 13.42 8.68
N THR A 165 2.13 13.46 10.02
CA THR A 165 0.91 13.38 10.82
C THR A 165 0.13 14.68 10.72
N LYS A 166 -1.14 14.68 11.12
CA LYS A 166 -1.93 15.92 11.21
C LYS A 166 -1.22 17.00 12.04
N LYS A 167 -0.64 16.63 13.19
CA LYS A 167 0.10 17.55 14.06
C LYS A 167 1.36 18.12 13.38
N MET A 168 2.11 17.29 12.67
CA MET A 168 3.29 17.73 11.92
C MET A 168 2.90 18.68 10.79
N TYR A 169 1.85 18.34 10.04
CA TYR A 169 1.26 19.20 9.01
C TYR A 169 0.89 20.57 9.58
N ASP A 170 0.10 20.59 10.67
CA ASP A 170 -0.35 21.84 11.30
C ASP A 170 0.85 22.68 11.77
N THR A 171 1.91 22.05 12.30
CA THR A 171 3.13 22.73 12.74
C THR A 171 3.88 23.38 11.57
N LEU A 172 4.09 22.65 10.47
CA LEU A 172 4.75 23.18 9.28
C LEU A 172 3.90 24.25 8.60
N ALA A 173 2.60 23.99 8.43
CA ALA A 173 1.66 24.92 7.81
C ALA A 173 1.52 26.23 8.59
N GLY A 174 1.65 26.19 9.92
CA GLY A 174 1.64 27.37 10.78
C GLY A 174 2.90 28.24 10.67
N ASN A 175 4.04 27.67 10.23
CA ASN A 175 5.28 28.40 10.06
C ASN A 175 5.39 29.07 8.69
N LYS A 176 4.56 30.10 8.45
CA LYS A 176 4.49 30.82 7.17
C LYS A 176 5.78 31.54 6.76
N LYS A 177 6.70 31.76 7.70
CA LYS A 177 8.03 32.34 7.39
C LYS A 177 8.93 31.35 6.68
N LEU A 178 8.77 30.06 6.95
CA LEU A 178 9.60 28.99 6.39
C LEU A 178 8.89 28.19 5.31
N VAL A 179 7.59 27.94 5.46
CA VAL A 179 6.79 27.09 4.58
C VAL A 179 5.78 27.94 3.80
N GLY A 180 5.89 27.89 2.47
CA GLY A 180 4.99 28.59 1.56
C GLY A 180 3.72 27.80 1.29
N LYS A 181 3.88 26.55 0.82
CA LYS A 181 2.75 25.70 0.41
C LYS A 181 2.99 24.24 0.79
N ILE A 182 1.91 23.55 1.14
CA ILE A 182 1.89 22.11 1.36
C ILE A 182 0.80 21.51 0.49
N VAL A 183 1.12 20.44 -0.23
CA VAL A 183 0.19 19.69 -1.10
C VAL A 183 0.28 18.22 -0.73
N LYS A 184 -0.86 17.56 -0.51
CA LYS A 184 -0.94 16.11 -0.25
C LYS A 184 -0.54 15.37 -1.53
N GLU A 185 0.29 14.34 -1.40
CA GLU A 185 0.64 13.49 -2.53
C GLU A 185 -0.61 12.79 -3.09
N THR A 186 -0.82 12.90 -4.40
CA THR A 186 -1.92 12.22 -5.09
C THR A 186 -1.55 10.79 -5.45
N ASP A 187 -2.54 10.00 -5.84
CA ASP A 187 -2.39 8.58 -6.19
C ASP A 187 -1.61 8.34 -7.51
N SER A 188 -1.26 9.41 -8.24
CA SER A 188 -0.52 9.37 -9.52
C SER A 188 0.87 8.72 -9.42
N TYR A 189 1.39 8.55 -8.20
CA TYR A 189 2.70 7.95 -7.92
C TYR A 189 2.60 6.52 -7.39
N ASP A 190 1.39 5.94 -7.40
CA ASP A 190 1.10 4.71 -6.66
C ASP A 190 1.33 3.43 -7.47
N ARG A 191 1.60 2.36 -6.72
CA ARG A 191 1.64 1.00 -7.25
C ARG A 191 0.21 0.55 -7.56
N LYS A 192 0.06 -0.42 -8.47
CA LYS A 192 -1.26 -1.03 -8.70
C LYS A 192 -1.77 -1.65 -7.40
N VAL A 193 -2.98 -1.26 -7.01
CA VAL A 193 -3.68 -1.78 -5.84
C VAL A 193 -4.34 -3.14 -6.15
N TYR A 194 -4.60 -3.90 -5.10
CA TYR A 194 -5.34 -5.15 -5.14
C TYR A 194 -6.81 -4.90 -5.54
N PRO A 195 -7.45 -5.81 -6.31
CA PRO A 195 -6.86 -6.95 -6.99
C PRO A 195 -6.28 -6.56 -8.36
N LEU A 196 -5.15 -7.17 -8.74
CA LEU A 196 -4.42 -6.82 -9.98
C LEU A 196 -5.11 -7.30 -11.26
N ASN A 197 -6.01 -8.27 -11.16
CA ASN A 197 -6.77 -8.87 -12.26
C ASN A 197 -8.14 -8.20 -12.48
N LEU A 198 -8.37 -7.02 -11.89
CA LEU A 198 -9.56 -6.21 -12.07
C LEU A 198 -9.19 -4.77 -12.42
N HIS A 199 -9.75 -4.23 -13.51
CA HIS A 199 -9.61 -2.82 -13.82
C HIS A 199 -10.82 -2.03 -13.29
N ASN A 200 -10.71 -1.49 -12.08
CA ASN A 200 -11.78 -0.78 -11.36
C ASN A 200 -11.43 0.67 -11.00
N ARG A 201 -10.29 1.18 -11.49
CA ARG A 201 -9.76 2.53 -11.19
C ARG A 201 -9.57 2.80 -9.69
N TRP A 202 -9.49 1.75 -8.88
CA TRP A 202 -9.13 1.90 -7.49
C TRP A 202 -7.68 2.36 -7.38
N GLU A 203 -7.47 3.23 -6.40
CA GLU A 203 -6.23 3.89 -6.08
C GLU A 203 -6.00 3.81 -4.56
N ARG A 204 -4.79 4.12 -4.09
CA ARG A 204 -4.43 4.01 -2.68
C ARG A 204 -5.29 4.86 -1.74
N ASN A 205 -5.72 6.05 -2.16
CA ASN A 205 -6.58 6.92 -1.38
C ASN A 205 -8.06 6.88 -1.79
N ASN A 206 -8.40 6.21 -2.90
CA ASN A 206 -9.77 6.06 -3.38
C ASN A 206 -10.00 4.59 -3.77
N TYR A 207 -10.52 3.81 -2.83
CA TYR A 207 -10.53 2.36 -2.89
C TYR A 207 -11.88 1.78 -2.47
N GLY A 208 -12.30 0.71 -3.13
CA GLY A 208 -13.52 0.01 -2.75
C GLY A 208 -14.78 0.63 -3.39
N PRO A 209 -15.97 0.28 -2.87
CA PRO A 209 -16.19 -0.57 -1.70
C PRO A 209 -15.74 -2.03 -1.94
N ILE A 210 -15.29 -2.70 -0.87
CA ILE A 210 -14.95 -4.13 -0.86
C ILE A 210 -15.53 -4.78 0.40
N TRP A 211 -16.22 -5.91 0.26
CA TRP A 211 -16.70 -6.68 1.41
C TRP A 211 -15.63 -7.64 1.90
N ILE A 212 -15.41 -7.68 3.21
CA ILE A 212 -14.39 -8.50 3.86
C ILE A 212 -15.01 -9.85 4.23
N PRO A 213 -14.50 -10.98 3.71
CA PRO A 213 -15.14 -12.25 3.94
C PRO A 213 -15.17 -12.68 5.42
N SER A 214 -16.28 -13.29 5.82
CA SER A 214 -16.46 -13.93 7.12
C SER A 214 -16.69 -15.42 6.96
N LYS A 215 -16.24 -16.18 7.95
CA LYS A 215 -16.37 -17.63 7.97
C LYS A 215 -17.84 -18.05 7.93
N GLY A 216 -18.14 -18.99 7.04
CA GLY A 216 -19.49 -19.52 6.83
C GLY A 216 -20.39 -18.63 5.97
N ALA A 217 -19.97 -17.42 5.60
CA ALA A 217 -20.70 -16.60 4.65
C ALA A 217 -20.56 -17.17 3.23
N THR A 218 -21.63 -17.06 2.45
CA THR A 218 -21.69 -17.53 1.07
C THR A 218 -21.90 -16.35 0.12
N ILE A 219 -21.14 -16.32 -0.97
CA ILE A 219 -21.32 -15.36 -2.07
C ILE A 219 -21.67 -16.07 -3.36
N THR A 220 -22.39 -15.38 -4.23
CA THR A 220 -22.47 -15.74 -5.65
C THR A 220 -21.28 -15.14 -6.38
N LEU A 221 -20.49 -15.96 -7.05
CA LEU A 221 -19.36 -15.58 -7.88
C LEU A 221 -19.85 -14.99 -9.20
N THR A 222 -19.22 -13.89 -9.58
CA THR A 222 -19.43 -13.20 -10.86
C THR A 222 -18.09 -12.78 -11.43
N ASP A 223 -18.06 -12.47 -12.73
CA ASP A 223 -16.83 -11.97 -13.36
C ASP A 223 -16.32 -10.66 -12.72
N ASP A 224 -17.22 -9.88 -12.09
CA ASP A 224 -16.88 -8.62 -11.40
C ASP A 224 -16.27 -8.85 -10.02
N ASN A 225 -16.73 -9.85 -9.27
CA ASN A 225 -16.30 -10.05 -7.88
C ASN A 225 -15.21 -11.13 -7.73
N LEU A 226 -15.10 -12.06 -8.67
CA LEU A 226 -14.14 -13.15 -8.60
C LEU A 226 -12.70 -12.68 -8.43
N PRO A 227 -12.23 -11.61 -9.13
CA PRO A 227 -10.89 -11.04 -8.89
C PRO A 227 -10.60 -10.69 -7.43
N MET A 228 -11.62 -10.22 -6.69
CA MET A 228 -11.50 -9.83 -5.28
C MET A 228 -11.42 -11.04 -4.34
N TYR A 229 -11.96 -12.19 -4.70
CA TYR A 229 -12.06 -13.34 -3.78
C TYR A 229 -11.24 -14.56 -4.20
N GLU A 230 -10.67 -14.55 -5.41
CA GLU A 230 -9.86 -15.63 -5.95
C GLU A 230 -8.71 -16.05 -5.02
N ARG A 231 -8.04 -15.09 -4.37
CA ARG A 231 -6.93 -15.40 -3.45
C ARG A 231 -7.42 -16.13 -2.20
N CYS A 232 -8.59 -15.78 -1.66
CA CYS A 232 -9.23 -16.49 -0.57
C CYS A 232 -9.53 -17.93 -0.95
N ILE A 233 -10.17 -18.12 -2.11
CA ILE A 233 -10.56 -19.43 -2.62
C ILE A 233 -9.33 -20.32 -2.85
N THR A 234 -8.29 -19.78 -3.48
CA THR A 234 -7.13 -20.54 -3.97
C THR A 234 -5.97 -20.56 -2.99
N ALA A 235 -5.32 -19.42 -2.76
CA ALA A 235 -4.06 -19.35 -2.03
C ALA A 235 -4.23 -19.62 -0.53
N TYR A 236 -5.35 -19.21 0.05
CA TYR A 236 -5.59 -19.30 1.49
C TYR A 236 -6.39 -20.56 1.86
N GLU A 237 -7.46 -20.86 1.13
CA GLU A 237 -8.29 -22.03 1.44
C GLU A 237 -7.89 -23.28 0.63
N GLY A 238 -7.01 -23.16 -0.36
CA GLY A 238 -6.42 -24.31 -1.05
C GLY A 238 -7.32 -24.98 -2.09
N ASN A 239 -8.37 -24.30 -2.58
CA ASN A 239 -9.18 -24.83 -3.66
C ASN A 239 -8.52 -24.60 -5.03
N LYS A 240 -8.85 -25.48 -5.98
CA LYS A 240 -8.56 -25.24 -7.40
C LYS A 240 -9.72 -24.45 -8.02
N LEU A 241 -9.45 -23.27 -8.55
CA LEU A 241 -10.41 -22.45 -9.30
C LEU A 241 -10.08 -22.51 -10.81
N GLU A 242 -11.09 -22.78 -11.63
CA GLU A 242 -11.00 -22.70 -13.09
C GLU A 242 -12.14 -21.83 -13.63
N VAL A 243 -11.81 -20.86 -14.48
CA VAL A 243 -12.79 -20.04 -15.21
C VAL A 243 -12.84 -20.56 -16.64
N LYS A 244 -14.01 -21.05 -17.07
CA LYS A 244 -14.24 -21.57 -18.42
C LYS A 244 -15.32 -20.75 -19.11
N ALA A 245 -15.48 -20.92 -20.42
CA ALA A 245 -16.46 -20.19 -21.21
C ALA A 245 -17.91 -20.40 -20.73
N ASP A 246 -18.19 -21.52 -20.08
CA ASP A 246 -19.52 -21.89 -19.60
C ASP A 246 -19.74 -21.65 -18.09
N GLY A 247 -18.75 -21.14 -17.36
CA GLY A 247 -18.87 -20.79 -15.93
C GLY A 247 -17.62 -21.08 -15.10
N PHE A 248 -17.78 -20.98 -13.77
CA PHE A 248 -16.72 -21.24 -12.81
C PHE A 248 -16.76 -22.68 -12.31
N TYR A 249 -15.57 -23.20 -12.03
CA TYR A 249 -15.37 -24.54 -11.48
C TYR A 249 -14.49 -24.45 -10.25
N ILE A 250 -14.93 -25.05 -9.16
CA ILE A 250 -14.16 -25.15 -7.91
C ILE A 250 -13.95 -26.64 -7.64
N ASN A 251 -12.69 -27.06 -7.56
CA ASN A 251 -12.29 -28.46 -7.39
C ASN A 251 -12.89 -29.41 -8.45
N GLY A 252 -13.12 -28.90 -9.67
CA GLY A 252 -13.68 -29.66 -10.79
C GLY A 252 -15.21 -29.64 -10.90
N GLU A 253 -15.91 -29.12 -9.88
CA GLU A 253 -17.37 -29.00 -9.89
C GLU A 253 -17.80 -27.62 -10.37
N LYS A 254 -18.76 -27.58 -11.30
CA LYS A 254 -19.32 -26.33 -11.82
C LYS A 254 -20.18 -25.68 -10.73
N THR A 255 -19.86 -24.45 -10.35
CA THR A 255 -20.57 -23.70 -9.31
C THR A 255 -20.40 -22.21 -9.53
N ASP A 256 -21.41 -21.43 -9.17
CA ASP A 256 -21.33 -19.97 -9.02
C ASP A 256 -21.43 -19.58 -7.54
N SER A 257 -21.32 -20.51 -6.61
CA SER A 257 -21.45 -20.26 -5.17
C SER A 257 -20.16 -20.64 -4.44
N TYR A 258 -19.75 -19.81 -3.48
CA TYR A 258 -18.61 -20.07 -2.62
C TYR A 258 -18.89 -19.73 -1.16
N THR A 259 -18.57 -20.65 -0.25
CA THR A 259 -18.66 -20.47 1.20
C THR A 259 -17.26 -20.36 1.79
N PHE A 260 -16.97 -19.25 2.46
CA PHE A 260 -15.65 -19.00 3.06
C PHE A 260 -15.43 -19.87 4.30
N ARG A 261 -14.24 -20.46 4.42
CA ARG A 261 -13.86 -21.32 5.56
C ARG A 261 -13.11 -20.58 6.66
N MET A 262 -12.70 -19.34 6.38
CA MET A 262 -11.92 -18.51 7.30
C MET A 262 -12.55 -17.13 7.45
N ASP A 263 -12.25 -16.51 8.59
CA ASP A 263 -12.41 -15.08 8.79
C ASP A 263 -11.24 -14.34 8.15
N TYR A 264 -11.53 -13.19 7.55
CA TYR A 264 -10.55 -12.35 6.89
C TYR A 264 -10.54 -10.93 7.47
N TYR A 265 -9.39 -10.29 7.34
CA TYR A 265 -9.12 -8.97 7.91
C TYR A 265 -8.52 -8.05 6.87
N TRP A 266 -8.79 -6.75 7.02
CA TRP A 266 -8.11 -5.70 6.26
C TRP A 266 -7.09 -5.00 7.16
N MET A 267 -5.82 -5.10 6.79
CA MET A 267 -4.70 -4.60 7.57
C MET A 267 -4.07 -3.41 6.85
N MET A 268 -3.86 -2.28 7.54
CA MET A 268 -3.22 -1.07 6.99
C MET A 268 -2.11 -0.56 7.90
N GLY A 269 -1.07 0.05 7.31
CA GLY A 269 -0.05 0.75 8.09
C GLY A 269 -0.49 2.17 8.46
N ASP A 270 -0.02 2.68 9.60
CA ASP A 270 -0.30 4.06 10.01
C ASP A 270 0.53 5.07 9.18
N ASN A 271 1.70 4.70 8.64
CA ASN A 271 2.38 5.46 7.60
C ASN A 271 1.81 5.07 6.23
N ARG A 272 0.61 5.59 5.91
CA ARG A 272 -0.26 5.07 4.85
C ARG A 272 0.42 5.03 3.51
N ASP A 273 1.06 6.11 3.11
CA ASP A 273 1.61 6.22 1.77
C ASP A 273 2.93 5.48 1.59
N ASN A 274 3.55 5.03 2.70
CA ASN A 274 4.80 4.26 2.71
C ASN A 274 4.61 2.87 3.33
N SER A 275 3.39 2.33 3.29
CA SER A 275 3.05 1.03 3.84
C SER A 275 2.54 0.10 2.75
N LEU A 276 3.29 -0.95 2.45
CA LEU A 276 2.71 -2.14 1.81
C LEU A 276 1.80 -2.82 2.83
N ASP A 277 0.53 -2.96 2.46
CA ASP A 277 -0.56 -3.43 3.27
C ASP A 277 -1.71 -4.01 2.43
N SER A 278 -2.89 -4.26 3.01
CA SER A 278 -4.00 -4.93 2.32
C SER A 278 -4.46 -4.22 1.05
N ARG A 279 -4.19 -2.92 0.87
CA ARG A 279 -4.41 -2.24 -0.42
C ARG A 279 -3.61 -2.84 -1.56
N TYR A 280 -2.51 -3.54 -1.29
CA TYR A 280 -1.63 -4.12 -2.31
C TYR A 280 -1.67 -5.65 -2.35
N TRP A 281 -1.82 -6.32 -1.20
CA TRP A 281 -1.87 -7.79 -1.13
C TRP A 281 -3.27 -8.38 -0.86
N GLY A 282 -4.25 -7.54 -0.54
CA GLY A 282 -5.63 -7.96 -0.27
C GLY A 282 -5.85 -8.46 1.16
N PHE A 283 -6.78 -9.39 1.30
CA PHE A 283 -7.22 -9.91 2.60
C PHE A 283 -6.14 -10.69 3.33
N VAL A 284 -6.18 -10.63 4.67
CA VAL A 284 -5.35 -11.40 5.59
C VAL A 284 -6.26 -12.43 6.30
N PRO A 285 -6.08 -13.74 6.09
CA PRO A 285 -6.87 -14.77 6.77
C PRO A 285 -6.52 -14.90 8.25
N GLU A 286 -7.44 -15.43 9.05
CA GLU A 286 -7.30 -15.62 10.50
C GLU A 286 -6.03 -16.39 10.92
N ASP A 287 -5.60 -17.37 10.13
CA ASP A 287 -4.40 -18.20 10.40
C ASP A 287 -3.07 -17.49 10.09
N HIS A 288 -3.11 -16.29 9.50
CA HIS A 288 -1.95 -15.41 9.29
C HIS A 288 -1.82 -14.33 10.37
N VAL A 289 -2.77 -14.27 11.32
CA VAL A 289 -2.72 -13.36 12.46
C VAL A 289 -2.06 -14.05 13.65
N VAL A 290 -0.81 -13.70 13.94
CA VAL A 290 -0.02 -14.32 15.03
C VAL A 290 -0.41 -13.78 16.41
N GLY A 291 -0.84 -12.52 16.50
CA GLY A 291 -1.28 -11.93 17.77
C GLY A 291 -1.37 -10.40 17.75
N LYS A 292 -1.71 -9.82 18.91
CA LYS A 292 -1.77 -8.37 19.14
C LYS A 292 -0.51 -7.92 19.90
N PRO A 293 0.30 -6.97 19.39
CA PRO A 293 1.38 -6.39 20.17
C PRO A 293 0.79 -5.59 21.34
N ILE A 294 1.33 -5.79 22.56
CA ILE A 294 0.80 -5.16 23.78
C ILE A 294 1.72 -4.09 24.37
N VAL A 295 3.05 -4.21 24.20
CA VAL A 295 4.04 -3.32 24.81
C VAL A 295 5.21 -3.09 23.85
N VAL A 296 5.66 -1.83 23.74
CA VAL A 296 6.92 -1.49 23.07
C VAL A 296 8.07 -1.69 24.05
N TRP A 297 8.76 -2.82 23.98
CA TRP A 297 9.88 -3.12 24.88
C TRP A 297 11.14 -2.30 24.57
N LEU A 298 11.42 -2.03 23.29
CA LEU A 298 12.58 -1.24 22.86
C LEU A 298 12.18 -0.32 21.71
N SER A 299 12.65 0.93 21.76
CA SER A 299 12.53 1.87 20.66
C SER A 299 13.83 2.63 20.49
N LEU A 300 14.47 2.43 19.34
CA LEU A 300 15.73 3.10 18.99
C LEU A 300 15.48 4.15 17.91
N ASP A 301 16.27 5.21 17.97
CA ASP A 301 16.40 6.23 16.96
C ASP A 301 17.71 6.02 16.20
N LYS A 302 17.61 5.60 14.94
CA LYS A 302 18.76 5.29 14.09
C LYS A 302 19.56 6.54 13.71
N ASP A 303 18.92 7.71 13.72
CA ASP A 303 19.51 9.00 13.34
C ASP A 303 20.30 9.64 14.50
N ARG A 304 20.34 8.98 15.66
CA ARG A 304 20.97 9.46 16.88
C ARG A 304 22.09 8.52 17.34
N GLY A 305 23.16 9.11 17.85
CA GLY A 305 24.21 8.43 18.60
C GLY A 305 23.76 7.95 19.99
N TRP A 306 24.52 7.01 20.55
CA TRP A 306 24.20 6.42 21.86
C TRP A 306 24.09 7.44 23.00
N PHE A 307 24.80 8.57 22.88
CA PHE A 307 24.87 9.62 23.90
C PHE A 307 24.03 10.87 23.58
N ASP A 308 23.30 10.89 22.45
CA ASP A 308 22.49 12.05 22.01
C ASP A 308 20.99 11.72 21.79
N GLY A 309 20.55 10.57 22.30
CA GLY A 309 19.13 10.18 22.32
C GLY A 309 18.75 9.01 21.41
N ARG A 310 19.70 8.11 21.09
CA ARG A 310 19.40 6.85 20.39
C ARG A 310 18.31 6.01 21.06
N ILE A 311 18.17 6.05 22.39
CA ILE A 311 17.07 5.38 23.08
C ILE A 311 15.89 6.34 23.17
N ARG A 312 14.73 5.97 22.59
CA ARG A 312 13.49 6.75 22.64
C ARG A 312 12.74 6.46 23.94
N TRP A 313 13.24 7.02 25.05
CA TRP A 313 12.70 6.77 26.41
C TRP A 313 11.18 6.97 26.52
N LYS A 314 10.61 7.96 25.82
CA LYS A 314 9.15 8.22 25.81
C LYS A 314 8.31 7.11 25.15
N ARG A 315 8.94 6.16 24.46
CA ARG A 315 8.28 5.03 23.78
C ARG A 315 8.60 3.68 24.44
N LEU A 316 9.56 3.63 25.36
CA LEU A 316 9.87 2.42 26.12
C LEU A 316 8.74 2.08 27.08
N PHE A 317 8.37 0.80 27.12
CA PHE A 317 7.29 0.23 27.94
C PHE A 317 5.93 0.90 27.75
N LYS A 318 5.73 1.60 26.63
CA LYS A 318 4.44 2.18 26.31
C LYS A 318 3.50 1.06 25.86
N TRP A 319 2.31 1.03 26.46
CA TRP A 319 1.22 0.16 26.03
C TRP A 319 0.77 0.51 24.62
N VAL A 320 0.49 -0.53 23.83
CA VAL A 320 -0.09 -0.41 22.50
C VAL A 320 -1.60 -0.57 22.65
N HIS A 321 -2.36 0.48 22.31
CA HIS A 321 -3.82 0.48 22.38
C HIS A 321 -4.44 0.01 21.07
#